data_AF-A0A0S8EX18-F1
#
_entry.id   AF-A0A0S8EX18-F1
#
_cell.length_a   1.000
_cell.length_b   1.000
_cell.length_c   1.000
_cell.angle_alpha   90.00
_cell.angle_beta   90.00
_cell.angle_gamma   90.00
#
_symmetry.space_group_name_H-M   'P 1'
#
loop_
_entity.id
_entity.type
_entity.pdbx_description
1 polymer ?
#
loop_
_entity_poly.entity_id
_entity_poly.type
_entity_poly.pdbx_seq_one_letter_code
_entity_poly.pdbx_strand_id
1 'polypeptide(L)'
;MNNTVTVALAQLDLVVGDVKGNTERIIESAVRARDELHADLVVFPELSICGYPPEDLLFHAGLRHAVERSLEDIRSAVTGIAVLVGFPEYQSDEIFNSCAVIGDGKYLCHYRKRCLPNYAVFDEERYFTAGKSASVFKLNGIRIGLNICEDIWRQAPI
;
A
#
# COMPACT_ATOMS: atom_id res chain seq x y z
N MET A 1 24.52 -0.25 -18.87
CA MET A 1 23.05 -0.11 -18.69
C MET A 1 22.85 0.89 -17.58
N ASN A 2 22.15 1.99 -17.82
CA ASN A 2 21.81 2.92 -16.74
C ASN A 2 20.74 2.24 -15.87
N ASN A 3 21.06 1.99 -14.61
CA ASN A 3 20.08 1.54 -13.62
C ASN A 3 19.31 2.78 -13.16
N THR A 4 18.27 3.15 -13.89
CA THR A 4 17.32 4.20 -13.51
C THR A 4 15.97 3.57 -13.18
N VAL A 5 15.30 4.14 -12.18
CA VAL A 5 13.91 3.82 -11.84
C VAL A 5 13.14 5.13 -11.84
N THR A 6 12.13 5.24 -12.70
CA THR A 6 11.19 6.37 -12.70
C THR A 6 10.03 6.03 -11.78
N VAL A 7 9.79 6.87 -10.77
CA VAL A 7 8.72 6.68 -9.79
C VAL A 7 7.64 7.76 -9.97
N ALA A 8 6.40 7.34 -10.17
CA ALA A 8 5.23 8.20 -10.12
C ALA A 8 4.66 8.23 -8.69
N LEU A 9 4.29 9.41 -8.21
CA LEU A 9 3.65 9.59 -6.90
C LEU A 9 2.17 9.91 -7.13
N ALA A 10 1.30 8.95 -6.81
CA ALA A 10 -0.14 9.10 -6.98
C ALA A 10 -0.75 9.80 -5.76
N GLN A 11 -0.79 11.14 -5.78
CA GLN A 11 -1.43 11.92 -4.73
C GLN A 11 -2.95 11.96 -4.97
N LEU A 12 -3.67 11.01 -4.36
CA LEU A 12 -5.11 10.81 -4.54
C LEU A 12 -5.90 11.15 -3.27
N ASP A 13 -7.09 11.74 -3.49
CA ASP A 13 -8.14 11.91 -2.48
C ASP A 13 -9.09 10.70 -2.52
N LEU A 14 -8.87 9.73 -1.63
CA LEU A 14 -9.54 8.43 -1.61
C LEU A 14 -10.63 8.40 -0.53
N VAL A 15 -11.73 7.73 -0.81
CA VAL A 15 -12.93 7.78 0.05
C VAL A 15 -12.92 6.62 1.04
N VAL A 16 -13.03 6.93 2.33
CA VAL A 16 -13.06 5.91 3.38
C VAL A 16 -14.23 4.94 3.17
N GLY A 17 -13.94 3.64 3.12
CA GLY A 17 -14.90 2.57 2.96
C GLY A 17 -15.35 2.28 1.52
N ASP A 18 -15.11 3.19 0.56
CA ASP A 18 -15.39 2.94 -0.86
C ASP A 18 -14.25 2.16 -1.53
N VAL A 19 -14.08 0.90 -1.09
CA VAL A 19 -13.01 0.03 -1.59
C VAL A 19 -13.06 -0.13 -3.10
N LYS A 20 -14.27 -0.26 -3.68
CA LYS A 20 -14.43 -0.43 -5.11
C LYS A 20 -13.99 0.81 -5.88
N GLY A 21 -14.51 1.99 -5.53
CA GLY A 21 -14.15 3.24 -6.20
C GLY A 21 -12.67 3.58 -6.04
N ASN A 22 -12.09 3.34 -4.86
CA ASN A 22 -10.65 3.50 -4.63
C ASN A 22 -9.82 2.55 -5.51
N THR A 23 -10.25 1.29 -5.66
CA THR A 23 -9.58 0.30 -6.52
C THR A 23 -9.56 0.74 -7.98
N GLU A 24 -10.68 1.21 -8.50
CA GLU A 24 -10.79 1.72 -9.87
C GLU A 24 -9.82 2.89 -10.09
N ARG A 25 -9.77 3.85 -9.16
CA ARG A 25 -8.86 5.00 -9.22
C ARG A 25 -7.38 4.61 -9.12
N ILE A 26 -7.05 3.59 -8.33
CA ILE A 26 -5.70 3.03 -8.24
C ILE A 26 -5.28 2.43 -9.59
N ILE A 27 -6.14 1.59 -10.19
CA ILE A 27 -5.85 0.95 -11.48
C ILE A 27 -5.70 1.99 -12.58
N GLU A 28 -6.63 2.96 -12.68
CA GLU A 28 -6.57 4.05 -13.66
C GLU A 28 -5.27 4.87 -13.52
N SER A 29 -4.89 5.20 -12.29
CA SER A 29 -3.66 5.95 -12.01
C SER A 29 -2.41 5.14 -12.36
N ALA A 30 -2.42 3.83 -12.16
CA ALA A 30 -1.32 2.95 -12.54
C ALA A 30 -1.16 2.85 -14.06
N VAL A 31 -2.27 2.71 -14.79
CA VAL A 31 -2.28 2.73 -16.26
C VAL A 31 -1.74 4.06 -16.78
N ARG A 32 -2.21 5.17 -16.22
CA ARG A 32 -1.73 6.51 -16.59
C ARG A 32 -0.23 6.69 -16.31
N ALA A 33 0.25 6.26 -15.15
CA ALA A 33 1.66 6.34 -14.79
C ALA A 33 2.55 5.53 -15.76
N ARG A 34 2.08 4.37 -16.20
CA ARG A 34 2.77 3.55 -17.20
C ARG A 34 2.78 4.21 -18.58
N ASP A 35 1.61 4.62 -19.07
CA ASP A 35 1.44 4.99 -20.47
C ASP A 35 1.87 6.44 -20.76
N GLU A 36 1.60 7.37 -19.84
CA GLU A 36 1.90 8.80 -20.05
C GLU A 36 3.25 9.22 -19.45
N LEU A 37 3.64 8.63 -18.31
CA LEU A 37 4.85 9.03 -17.59
C LEU A 37 6.01 8.05 -17.78
N HIS A 38 5.75 6.89 -18.39
CA HIS A 38 6.73 5.81 -18.56
C HIS A 38 7.40 5.43 -17.22
N ALA A 39 6.60 5.42 -16.14
CA ALA A 39 7.07 5.08 -14.81
C ALA A 39 7.26 3.56 -14.67
N ASP A 40 8.31 3.17 -13.95
CA ASP A 40 8.56 1.77 -13.57
C ASP A 40 7.76 1.37 -12.32
N LEU A 41 7.48 2.35 -11.45
CA LEU A 41 6.77 2.19 -10.20
C LEU A 41 5.81 3.37 -10.00
N VAL A 42 4.59 3.09 -9.55
CA VAL A 42 3.69 4.11 -8.98
C VAL A 42 3.44 3.81 -7.50
N VAL A 43 3.45 4.85 -6.67
CA VAL A 43 3.28 4.76 -5.21
C VAL A 43 1.99 5.45 -4.81
N PHE A 44 1.15 4.75 -4.06
CA PHE A 44 -0.11 5.26 -3.52
C PHE A 44 -0.01 5.57 -2.01
N PRO A 45 -0.95 6.38 -1.47
CA PRO A 45 -0.97 6.71 -0.05
C PRO A 45 -1.20 5.51 0.87
N GLU A 46 -0.98 5.73 2.16
CA GLU A 46 -1.29 4.78 3.23
C GLU A 46 -2.77 4.37 3.22
N LEU A 47 -3.04 3.07 3.43
CA LEU A 47 -4.37 2.47 3.39
C LEU A 47 -5.20 2.84 2.13
N SER A 48 -4.56 3.11 0.99
CA SER A 48 -5.21 3.57 -0.24
C SER A 48 -6.41 2.73 -0.68
N ILE A 49 -6.39 1.41 -0.45
CA ILE A 49 -7.50 0.54 -0.85
C ILE A 49 -8.79 0.90 -0.09
N CYS A 50 -8.73 1.14 1.22
CA CYS A 50 -9.92 1.44 2.02
C CYS A 50 -10.09 2.92 2.38
N GLY A 51 -9.11 3.77 2.10
CA GLY A 51 -9.03 5.15 2.59
C GLY A 51 -8.56 5.22 4.05
N TYR A 52 -8.18 6.42 4.48
CA TYR A 52 -7.65 6.69 5.82
C TYR A 52 -8.32 7.93 6.47
N PRO A 53 -8.66 7.89 7.78
CA PRO A 53 -8.64 6.72 8.66
C PRO A 53 -9.93 5.88 8.53
N PRO A 54 -9.86 4.53 8.51
CA PRO A 54 -11.06 3.68 8.50
C PRO A 54 -11.65 3.40 9.89
N GLU A 55 -10.91 3.67 10.97
CA GLU A 55 -11.36 3.46 12.36
C GLU A 55 -11.97 2.05 12.59
N ASP A 56 -13.07 1.95 13.34
CA ASP A 56 -13.72 0.68 13.69
C ASP A 56 -14.25 -0.11 12.46
N LEU A 57 -14.31 0.50 11.26
CA LEU A 57 -14.64 -0.23 10.02
C LEU A 57 -13.65 -1.39 9.76
N LEU A 58 -12.43 -1.30 10.29
CA LEU A 58 -11.42 -2.34 10.25
C LEU A 58 -11.93 -3.69 10.80
N PHE A 59 -12.85 -3.68 11.75
CA PHE A 59 -13.41 -4.90 12.35
C PHE A 59 -14.60 -5.48 11.56
N HIS A 60 -15.08 -4.79 10.53
CA HIS A 60 -16.22 -5.25 9.74
C HIS A 60 -15.79 -6.28 8.69
N ALA A 61 -16.33 -7.50 8.76
CA ALA A 61 -15.99 -8.59 7.83
C ALA A 61 -16.19 -8.23 6.35
N GLY A 62 -17.18 -7.38 6.04
CA GLY A 62 -17.40 -6.87 4.69
C GLY A 62 -16.22 -6.03 4.15
N LEU A 63 -15.55 -5.27 5.01
CA LEU A 63 -14.35 -4.51 4.61
C LEU A 63 -13.22 -5.49 4.26
N ARG A 64 -12.96 -6.48 5.13
CA ARG A 64 -11.96 -7.51 4.90
C ARG A 64 -12.10 -8.16 3.52
N HIS A 65 -13.29 -8.65 3.20
CA HIS A 65 -13.54 -9.32 1.92
C HIS A 65 -13.40 -8.37 0.72
N ALA A 66 -13.81 -7.10 0.88
CA ALA A 66 -13.65 -6.11 -0.17
C ALA A 66 -12.17 -5.79 -0.44
N VAL A 67 -11.35 -5.66 0.61
CA VAL A 67 -9.90 -5.42 0.49
C VAL A 67 -9.19 -6.62 -0.14
N GLU A 68 -9.49 -7.85 0.31
CA GLU A 68 -8.93 -9.08 -0.28
C GLU A 68 -9.25 -9.18 -1.78
N ARG A 69 -10.47 -8.83 -2.20
CA ARG A 69 -10.85 -8.77 -3.63
C ARG A 69 -10.14 -7.66 -4.38
N SER A 70 -10.06 -6.46 -3.81
CA SER A 70 -9.37 -5.31 -4.41
C SER A 70 -7.91 -5.62 -4.76
N LEU A 71 -7.19 -6.32 -3.87
CA LEU A 71 -5.82 -6.75 -4.12
C LEU A 71 -5.71 -7.68 -5.34
N GLU A 72 -6.67 -8.60 -5.50
CA GLU A 72 -6.71 -9.50 -6.66
C GLU A 72 -7.06 -8.77 -7.96
N ASP A 73 -7.99 -7.81 -7.90
CA ASP A 73 -8.37 -6.97 -9.04
C ASP A 73 -7.16 -6.12 -9.51
N ILE A 74 -6.44 -5.48 -8.58
CA ILE A 74 -5.21 -4.72 -8.87
C ILE A 74 -4.14 -5.63 -9.46
N ARG A 75 -3.92 -6.81 -8.85
CA ARG A 75 -2.93 -7.78 -9.32
C ARG A 75 -3.21 -8.26 -10.74
N SER A 76 -4.48 -8.41 -11.10
CA SER A 76 -4.91 -8.88 -12.42
C SER A 76 -4.88 -7.77 -13.47
N ALA A 77 -5.22 -6.52 -13.09
CA ALA A 77 -5.33 -5.40 -14.02
C ALA A 77 -3.99 -4.75 -14.36
N VAL A 78 -3.06 -4.69 -13.40
CA VAL A 78 -1.80 -3.94 -13.56
C VAL A 78 -0.74 -4.80 -14.23
N THR A 79 -0.29 -4.35 -15.41
CA THR A 79 0.74 -5.00 -16.22
C THR A 79 1.70 -3.96 -16.79
N GLY A 80 2.99 -4.29 -16.87
CA GLY A 80 4.03 -3.41 -17.41
C GLY A 80 4.45 -2.25 -16.49
N ILE A 81 4.01 -2.25 -15.23
CA ILE A 81 4.41 -1.29 -14.18
C ILE A 81 4.29 -1.98 -12.80
N ALA A 82 5.13 -1.59 -11.85
CA ALA A 82 4.95 -1.96 -10.44
C ALA A 82 4.03 -0.94 -9.73
N VAL A 83 3.14 -1.42 -8.86
CA VAL A 83 2.27 -0.59 -8.02
C VAL A 83 2.54 -0.87 -6.55
N LEU A 84 2.77 0.17 -5.76
CA LEU A 84 2.80 0.10 -4.29
C LEU A 84 1.47 0.62 -3.75
N VAL A 85 0.68 -0.27 -3.16
CA VAL A 85 -0.65 0.04 -2.60
C VAL A 85 -0.70 -0.23 -1.11
N GLY A 86 -1.38 0.65 -0.36
CA GLY A 86 -1.62 0.51 1.08
C GLY A 86 -2.98 -0.15 1.36
N PHE A 87 -3.04 -1.01 2.37
CA PHE A 87 -4.26 -1.72 2.75
C PHE A 87 -4.20 -2.26 4.19
N PRO A 88 -5.37 -2.49 4.82
CA PRO A 88 -5.43 -3.26 6.06
C PRO A 88 -5.27 -4.74 5.72
N GLU A 89 -4.20 -5.35 6.20
CA GLU A 89 -3.92 -6.77 6.04
C GLU A 89 -4.54 -7.55 7.20
N TYR A 90 -5.26 -8.61 6.89
CA TYR A 90 -5.88 -9.48 7.89
C TYR A 90 -5.10 -10.80 7.95
N GLN A 91 -4.47 -11.08 9.09
CA GLN A 91 -3.85 -12.38 9.36
C GLN A 91 -4.38 -12.95 10.67
N SER A 92 -5.12 -14.05 10.58
CA SER A 92 -5.81 -14.65 11.73
C SER A 92 -6.71 -13.61 12.43
N ASP A 93 -6.48 -13.33 13.71
CA ASP A 93 -7.22 -12.34 14.51
C ASP A 93 -6.51 -10.97 14.56
N GLU A 94 -5.38 -10.82 13.87
CA GLU A 94 -4.59 -9.59 13.83
C GLU A 94 -4.86 -8.81 12.53
N ILE A 95 -4.87 -7.49 12.64
CA ILE A 95 -4.91 -6.56 11.51
C ILE A 95 -3.59 -5.81 11.47
N PHE A 96 -3.02 -5.61 10.29
CA PHE A 96 -1.80 -4.83 10.10
C PHE A 96 -2.07 -3.68 9.12
N ASN A 97 -1.45 -2.54 9.37
CA ASN A 97 -1.36 -1.48 8.38
C ASN A 97 -0.21 -1.83 7.44
N SER A 98 -0.55 -2.25 6.22
CA SER A 98 0.40 -2.88 5.31
C SER A 98 0.46 -2.18 3.96
N CYS A 99 1.57 -2.39 3.26
CA CYS A 99 1.66 -2.08 1.84
C CYS A 99 2.29 -3.25 1.08
N ALA A 100 1.89 -3.42 -0.17
CA ALA A 100 2.45 -4.41 -1.07
C ALA A 100 2.90 -3.75 -2.37
N VAL A 101 3.98 -4.27 -2.93
CA VAL A 101 4.41 -3.96 -4.30
C VAL A 101 3.97 -5.10 -5.19
N ILE A 102 3.13 -4.80 -6.18
CA ILE A 102 2.58 -5.76 -7.13
C ILE A 102 3.06 -5.38 -8.53
N GLY A 103 3.48 -6.35 -9.33
CA GLY A 103 3.86 -6.12 -10.73
C GLY A 103 3.71 -7.40 -11.54
N ASP A 104 3.12 -7.28 -12.73
CA ASP A 104 2.90 -8.39 -13.68
C ASP A 104 2.28 -9.63 -13.02
N GLY A 105 1.22 -9.41 -12.23
CA GLY A 105 0.51 -10.47 -11.53
C GLY A 105 1.22 -11.06 -10.31
N LYS A 106 2.35 -10.49 -9.85
CA LYS A 106 3.14 -11.03 -8.72
C LYS A 106 3.29 -10.02 -7.60
N TYR A 107 3.26 -10.51 -6.36
CA TYR A 107 3.73 -9.75 -5.20
C TYR A 107 5.26 -9.73 -5.21
N LEU A 108 5.83 -8.54 -5.44
CA LEU A 108 7.27 -8.31 -5.46
C LEU A 108 7.82 -8.00 -4.08
N CYS A 109 7.00 -7.38 -3.23
CA CYS A 109 7.35 -7.00 -1.87
C CYS A 109 6.10 -6.84 -1.01
N HIS A 110 6.25 -6.98 0.30
CA HIS A 110 5.20 -6.77 1.28
C HIS A 110 5.81 -6.20 2.56
N TYR A 111 5.15 -5.25 3.21
CA TYR A 111 5.63 -4.59 4.42
C TYR A 111 4.47 -4.28 5.37
N ARG A 112 4.74 -4.39 6.66
CA ARG A 112 3.82 -4.03 7.76
C ARG A 112 4.42 -2.85 8.52
N LYS A 113 3.64 -1.79 8.70
CA LYS A 113 4.01 -0.59 9.47
C LYS A 113 4.50 -1.00 10.85
N ARG A 114 5.60 -0.40 11.29
CA ARG A 114 6.28 -0.78 12.55
C ARG A 114 5.98 0.19 13.67
N CYS A 115 5.89 1.46 13.35
CA CYS A 115 5.58 2.52 14.31
C CYS A 115 4.11 2.89 14.20
N LEU A 116 3.31 2.47 15.18
CA LEU A 116 1.87 2.76 15.25
C LEU A 116 1.66 4.00 16.12
N PRO A 117 1.29 5.17 15.56
CA PRO A 117 1.00 6.35 16.35
C PRO A 117 -0.27 6.14 17.18
N ASN A 118 -0.17 6.38 18.49
CA ASN A 118 -1.27 6.30 19.44
C ASN A 118 -1.35 7.57 20.32
N TYR A 119 -1.41 8.72 19.66
CA TYR A 119 -1.45 10.03 20.28
C TYR A 119 -2.26 11.03 19.44
N ALA A 120 -2.75 12.09 20.09
CA ALA A 120 -3.55 13.14 19.47
C ALA A 120 -4.77 12.60 18.72
N VAL A 121 -4.72 12.57 17.38
CA VAL A 121 -5.80 12.10 16.50
C VAL A 121 -5.61 10.65 16.04
N PHE A 122 -4.51 10.01 16.44
CA PHE A 122 -4.16 8.66 16.02
C PHE A 122 -4.40 7.68 17.17
N ASP A 123 -5.11 6.59 16.86
CA ASP A 123 -5.37 5.46 17.76
C ASP A 123 -4.93 4.13 17.10
N GLU A 124 -3.80 4.09 16.38
CA GLU A 124 -3.45 2.93 15.56
C GLU A 124 -3.19 1.65 16.37
N GLU A 125 -2.74 1.74 17.62
CA GLU A 125 -2.55 0.57 18.49
C GLU A 125 -3.88 -0.08 18.92
N ARG A 126 -5.01 0.63 18.79
CA ARG A 126 -6.34 0.04 18.97
C ARG A 126 -6.66 -0.98 17.87
N TYR A 127 -6.18 -0.72 16.66
CA TYR A 127 -6.62 -1.41 15.46
C TYR A 127 -5.58 -2.39 14.92
N PHE A 128 -4.31 -1.99 14.94
CA PHE A 128 -3.24 -2.65 14.22
C PHE A 128 -2.23 -3.30 15.17
N THR A 129 -1.66 -4.40 14.70
CA THR A 129 -0.46 -5.01 15.27
C THR A 129 0.77 -4.47 14.55
N ALA A 130 1.84 -4.20 15.29
CA ALA A 130 3.08 -3.69 14.70
C ALA A 130 3.82 -4.75 13.88
N GLY A 131 4.34 -4.34 12.73
CA GLY A 131 5.29 -5.12 11.93
C GLY A 131 6.62 -5.34 12.67
N LYS A 132 7.39 -6.35 12.24
CA LYS A 132 8.63 -6.77 12.91
C LYS A 132 9.88 -6.70 12.03
N SER A 133 9.70 -6.54 10.72
CA SER A 133 10.78 -6.70 9.74
C SER A 133 10.79 -5.55 8.76
N ALA A 134 12.00 -5.16 8.35
CA ALA A 134 12.22 -4.33 7.17
C ALA A 134 11.87 -5.11 5.90
N SER A 135 11.47 -4.40 4.85
CA SER A 135 11.20 -4.99 3.54
C SER A 135 11.91 -4.21 2.45
N VAL A 136 12.69 -4.93 1.63
CA VAL A 136 13.44 -4.38 0.52
C VAL A 136 13.18 -5.23 -0.71
N PHE A 137 12.93 -4.59 -1.85
CA PHE A 137 12.83 -5.26 -3.13
C PHE A 137 13.77 -4.63 -4.15
N LYS A 138 13.91 -5.29 -5.32
CA LYS A 138 14.79 -4.84 -6.39
C LYS A 138 13.97 -4.53 -7.64
N LEU A 139 14.13 -3.33 -8.19
CA LEU A 139 13.52 -2.88 -9.44
C LEU A 139 14.60 -2.25 -10.32
N ASN A 140 14.71 -2.67 -11.58
CA ASN A 140 15.74 -2.23 -12.54
C ASN A 140 17.17 -2.17 -11.96
N GLY A 141 17.54 -3.17 -11.15
CA GLY A 141 18.87 -3.22 -10.54
C GLY A 141 19.01 -2.47 -9.20
N ILE A 142 18.06 -1.61 -8.84
CA ILE A 142 18.08 -0.74 -7.66
C ILE A 142 17.35 -1.41 -6.49
N ARG A 143 17.91 -1.34 -5.27
CA ARG A 143 17.22 -1.79 -4.04
C ARG A 143 16.37 -0.66 -3.48
N ILE A 144 15.12 -0.95 -3.18
CA ILE A 144 14.13 0.00 -2.66
C ILE A 144 13.56 -0.55 -1.36
N GLY A 145 13.70 0.22 -0.28
CA GLY A 145 13.13 -0.08 1.03
C GLY A 145 11.73 0.51 1.19
N LEU A 146 10.88 -0.16 1.95
CA LEU A 146 9.51 0.26 2.23
C LEU A 146 9.38 0.77 3.67
N ASN A 147 8.63 1.85 3.85
CA ASN A 147 8.22 2.41 5.13
C ASN A 147 6.81 3.00 4.98
N ILE A 148 6.05 3.10 6.07
CA ILE A 148 4.72 3.70 6.08
C ILE A 148 4.67 4.82 7.12
N CYS A 149 4.45 6.05 6.66
CA CYS A 149 4.11 7.22 7.48
C CYS A 149 5.00 7.37 8.73
N GLU A 150 4.44 7.18 9.94
CA GLU A 150 5.10 7.33 11.25
C GLU A 150 6.48 6.65 11.35
N ASP A 151 6.69 5.58 10.58
CA ASP A 151 8.00 4.91 10.47
C ASP A 151 9.14 5.92 10.21
N ILE A 152 8.99 6.89 9.31
CA ILE A 152 10.09 7.81 8.95
C ILE A 152 10.48 8.78 10.07
N TRP A 153 9.63 8.95 11.08
CA TRP A 153 9.83 9.91 12.17
C TRP A 153 10.63 9.33 13.34
N ARG A 154 10.92 8.04 13.32
CA ARG A 154 11.66 7.35 14.38
C ARG A 154 13.09 7.07 13.94
N GLN A 155 14.02 7.05 14.90
CA GLN A 155 15.43 6.72 14.63
C GLN A 155 15.61 5.27 14.10
N ALA A 156 14.67 4.40 14.44
CA ALA A 156 14.40 3.13 13.79
C ALA A 156 12.88 3.09 13.53
N PRO A 157 12.46 2.87 12.29
CA PRO A 157 12.77 1.67 11.53
C PRO A 157 13.50 1.97 10.21
N ILE A 158 14.57 1.21 9.96
CA ILE A 158 15.00 0.86 8.60
C ILE A 158 14.62 -0.60 8.40
#